data_AF-A0A7W7MTC0-F1
#
_entry.id   AF-A0A7W7MTC0-F1
#
_cell.length_a   1.000
_cell.length_b   1.000
_cell.length_c   1.000
_cell.angle_alpha   90.00
_cell.angle_beta   90.00
_cell.angle_gamma   90.00
#
_symmetry.space_group_name_H-M   'P 1'
#
loop_
_entity.id
_entity.type
_entity.pdbx_description
1 polymer ?
#
loop_
_entity_poly.entity_id
_entity_poly.type
_entity_poly.pdbx_seq_one_letter_code
_entity_poly.pdbx_strand_id
1 'polypeptide(L)'
;MGNSAVYRIHTGDDVHEAYEMAQRLLALAETTCGCPPDIDAEAQTGTHTALDRYLAIDSASVALSIPADLVSQVMETLEPHLGAHDPPSRHRDGGAYLMTDLTPALIAALRQLPPMAAEIQTPELRLPNDLSDVFLAVVNRDQASVSWDVCWPDNHGRSGFELGINGRKLWHPETPAGHSVYVHVAPRWPEQAHELAATVGGRVMGEPATGW
;
A
#
# COMPACT_ATOMS: atom_id res chain seq x y z
N MET A 1 -13.11 8.89 8.74
CA MET A 1 -14.22 8.98 7.77
C MET A 1 -13.58 9.51 6.51
N GLY A 2 -13.49 8.66 5.47
CA GLY A 2 -12.81 9.01 4.22
C GLY A 2 -13.49 10.19 3.54
N ASN A 3 -12.69 11.10 2.99
CA ASN A 3 -13.20 12.28 2.27
C ASN A 3 -13.36 12.00 0.77
N SER A 4 -13.04 10.78 0.34
CA SER A 4 -13.15 10.31 -1.04
C SER A 4 -14.09 9.09 -1.17
N ALA A 5 -14.67 8.96 -2.36
CA ALA A 5 -15.35 7.76 -2.82
C ALA A 5 -14.38 6.97 -3.70
N VAL A 6 -14.23 5.68 -3.40
CA VAL A 6 -13.29 4.78 -4.08
C VAL A 6 -14.03 3.86 -5.02
N TYR A 7 -13.66 3.88 -6.29
CA TYR A 7 -14.28 3.08 -7.34
C TYR A 7 -13.26 2.13 -7.94
N ARG A 8 -13.56 0.83 -7.93
CA ARG A 8 -12.82 -0.16 -8.71
C ARG A 8 -13.13 0.02 -10.19
N ILE A 9 -12.12 0.16 -11.03
CA ILE A 9 -12.29 0.39 -12.49
C ILE A 9 -11.75 -0.73 -13.38
N HIS A 10 -11.00 -1.66 -12.78
CA HIS A 10 -10.43 -2.82 -13.47
C HIS A 10 -10.16 -3.95 -12.47
N THR A 11 -10.31 -5.18 -12.93
CA THR A 11 -9.82 -6.40 -12.27
C THR A 11 -9.35 -7.38 -13.35
N GLY A 12 -8.17 -7.96 -13.19
CA GLY A 12 -7.58 -8.89 -14.15
C GLY A 12 -6.45 -9.72 -13.56
N ASP A 13 -6.04 -10.77 -14.27
CA ASP A 13 -4.97 -11.69 -13.83
C ASP A 13 -3.56 -11.20 -14.20
N ASP A 14 -3.44 -10.23 -15.10
CA ASP A 14 -2.15 -9.68 -15.52
C ASP A 14 -1.85 -8.36 -14.79
N VAL A 15 -0.82 -8.39 -13.94
CA VAL A 15 -0.34 -7.20 -13.23
C VAL A 15 0.17 -6.11 -14.19
N HIS A 16 0.71 -6.47 -15.36
CA HIS A 16 1.22 -5.49 -16.31
C HIS A 16 0.09 -4.71 -16.96
N GLU A 17 -1.03 -5.36 -17.29
CA GLU A 17 -2.22 -4.68 -17.80
C GLU A 17 -2.76 -3.67 -16.77
N ALA A 18 -2.88 -4.09 -15.50
CA ALA A 18 -3.33 -3.21 -14.43
C ALA A 18 -2.34 -2.05 -14.19
N TYR A 19 -1.03 -2.32 -14.27
CA TYR A 19 0.01 -1.30 -14.12
C TYR A 19 0.02 -0.30 -15.29
N GLU A 20 -0.11 -0.76 -16.53
CA GLU A 20 -0.25 0.13 -17.70
C GLU A 20 -1.47 1.04 -17.56
N MET A 21 -2.57 0.53 -17.02
CA MET A 21 -3.75 1.34 -16.72
C MET A 21 -3.46 2.40 -15.64
N ALA A 22 -2.74 2.03 -14.58
CA ALA A 22 -2.30 2.96 -13.55
C ALA A 22 -1.37 4.06 -14.11
N GLN A 23 -0.47 3.72 -15.02
CA GLN A 23 0.38 4.70 -15.72
C GLN A 23 -0.43 5.65 -16.62
N ARG A 24 -1.48 5.14 -17.29
CA ARG A 24 -2.42 6.01 -18.02
C ARG A 24 -3.18 6.96 -17.10
N LEU A 25 -3.58 6.52 -15.90
CA LEU A 25 -4.19 7.40 -14.90
C LEU A 25 -3.21 8.48 -14.42
N LEU A 26 -1.96 8.10 -14.13
CA LEU A 26 -0.92 9.04 -13.72
C LEU A 26 -0.71 10.15 -14.76
N ALA A 27 -0.76 9.82 -16.05
CA ALA A 27 -0.63 10.78 -17.13
C ALA A 27 -1.80 11.79 -17.23
N LEU A 28 -2.95 11.49 -16.61
CA LEU A 28 -4.10 12.39 -16.52
C LEU A 28 -4.07 13.28 -15.27
N ALA A 29 -3.22 12.96 -14.31
CA ALA A 29 -3.16 13.65 -13.04
C ALA A 29 -2.59 15.08 -13.18
N GLU A 30 -3.13 16.00 -12.39
CA GLU A 30 -2.61 17.36 -12.30
C GLU A 30 -1.59 17.50 -11.16
N THR A 31 -0.32 17.57 -11.54
CA THR A 31 0.82 17.69 -10.61
C THR A 31 1.28 19.14 -10.39
N THR A 32 0.69 20.10 -11.10
CA THR A 32 1.07 21.53 -11.08
C THR A 32 0.18 22.41 -10.19
N CYS A 33 -0.86 21.84 -9.56
CA CYS A 33 -1.85 22.59 -8.78
C CYS A 33 -1.38 23.00 -7.37
N GLY A 34 -0.13 22.71 -6.99
CA GLY A 34 0.44 23.04 -5.68
C GLY A 34 0.10 22.06 -4.57
N CYS A 35 -0.80 21.10 -4.79
CA CYS A 35 -0.93 19.93 -3.94
C CYS A 35 0.30 19.04 -4.13
N PRO A 36 0.90 18.50 -3.06
CA PRO A 36 2.05 17.61 -3.20
C PRO A 36 1.61 16.28 -3.81
N PRO A 37 2.09 15.90 -5.02
CA PRO A 37 1.80 14.58 -5.56
C PRO A 37 2.81 13.56 -5.03
N ASP A 38 2.33 12.50 -4.41
CA ASP A 38 3.15 11.50 -3.73
C ASP A 38 2.77 10.07 -4.15
N ILE A 39 3.67 9.14 -3.89
CA ILE A 39 3.49 7.70 -4.11
C ILE A 39 4.00 6.93 -2.89
N ASP A 40 3.27 5.89 -2.51
CA ASP A 40 3.65 4.93 -1.48
C ASP A 40 3.22 3.52 -1.89
N ALA A 41 3.75 2.52 -1.19
CA ALA A 41 3.42 1.13 -1.44
C ALA A 41 3.42 0.30 -0.15
N GLU A 42 2.56 -0.70 -0.12
CA GLU A 42 2.38 -1.59 1.03
C GLU A 42 2.29 -3.05 0.58
N ALA A 43 2.85 -4.00 1.34
CA ALA A 43 2.70 -5.43 1.08
C ALA A 43 2.48 -6.24 2.36
N GLN A 44 1.53 -7.17 2.32
CA GLN A 44 1.28 -8.17 3.36
C GLN A 44 2.09 -9.44 3.09
N THR A 45 2.90 -9.83 4.05
CA THR A 45 3.82 -10.97 3.98
C THR A 45 3.98 -11.64 5.35
N GLY A 46 4.97 -12.52 5.51
CA GLY A 46 5.30 -13.17 6.78
C GLY A 46 6.76 -12.93 7.20
N THR A 47 7.03 -12.97 8.49
CA THR A 47 8.41 -12.76 9.01
C THR A 47 9.40 -13.83 8.58
N HIS A 48 8.91 -15.00 8.18
CA HIS A 48 9.71 -16.13 7.69
C HIS A 48 9.68 -16.25 6.17
N THR A 49 8.89 -15.44 5.49
CA THR A 49 8.85 -15.41 4.03
C THR A 49 9.94 -14.46 3.51
N ALA A 50 9.87 -14.14 2.22
CA ALA A 50 10.91 -13.48 1.47
C ALA A 50 11.00 -11.96 1.74
N LEU A 51 11.13 -11.58 3.02
CA LEU A 51 11.43 -10.22 3.50
C LEU A 51 12.68 -9.65 2.84
N ASP A 52 13.70 -10.49 2.58
CA ASP A 52 14.96 -10.03 1.97
C ASP A 52 14.74 -9.32 0.63
N ARG A 53 13.67 -9.65 -0.13
CA ARG A 53 13.39 -9.01 -1.42
C ARG A 53 13.09 -7.53 -1.25
N TYR A 54 12.45 -7.15 -0.16
CA TYR A 54 12.07 -5.77 0.10
C TYR A 54 13.25 -4.90 0.56
N LEU A 55 14.42 -5.48 0.84
CA LEU A 55 15.66 -4.73 1.05
C LEU A 55 16.13 -3.98 -0.22
N ALA A 56 15.58 -4.31 -1.39
CA ALA A 56 15.85 -3.57 -2.62
C ALA A 56 15.10 -2.22 -2.70
N ILE A 57 14.14 -1.97 -1.79
CA ILE A 57 13.42 -0.71 -1.69
C ILE A 57 14.09 0.14 -0.62
N ASP A 58 14.57 1.32 -1.03
CA ASP A 58 15.18 2.26 -0.10
C ASP A 58 14.18 2.71 0.96
N SER A 59 14.62 2.69 2.22
CA SER A 59 13.83 3.11 3.39
C SER A 59 12.52 2.33 3.61
N ALA A 60 12.41 1.10 3.09
CA ALA A 60 11.27 0.25 3.45
C ALA A 60 11.26 -0.03 4.97
N SER A 61 10.09 0.05 5.57
CA SER A 61 9.84 -0.32 6.96
C SER A 61 9.05 -1.62 7.03
N VAL A 62 9.17 -2.31 8.17
CA VAL A 62 8.32 -3.45 8.51
C VAL A 62 7.45 -3.09 9.71
N ALA A 63 6.16 -3.33 9.55
CA ALA A 63 5.14 -3.25 10.56
C ALA A 63 4.75 -4.66 11.03
N LEU A 64 4.67 -4.85 12.34
CA LEU A 64 4.40 -6.12 12.99
C LEU A 64 3.23 -5.97 13.95
N SER A 65 2.23 -6.83 13.78
CA SER A 65 1.18 -7.05 14.78
C SER A 65 1.59 -8.21 15.66
N ILE A 66 2.06 -7.91 16.88
CA ILE A 66 2.65 -8.86 17.81
C ILE A 66 1.59 -9.36 18.81
N PRO A 67 1.32 -10.67 18.85
CA PRO A 67 0.43 -11.29 19.83
C PRO A 67 0.90 -11.06 21.28
N ALA A 68 -0.05 -10.91 22.21
CA ALA A 68 0.21 -10.59 23.62
C ALA A 68 1.18 -11.57 24.30
N ASP A 69 1.09 -12.86 23.98
CA ASP A 69 1.92 -13.94 24.50
C ASP A 69 3.35 -13.93 23.94
N LEU A 70 3.57 -13.28 22.80
CA LEU A 70 4.89 -13.18 22.16
C LEU A 70 5.61 -11.88 22.46
N VAL A 71 4.94 -10.84 22.98
CA VAL A 71 5.55 -9.50 23.03
C VAL A 71 6.87 -9.47 23.80
N SER A 72 6.98 -10.12 24.95
CA SER A 72 8.23 -10.13 25.72
C SER A 72 9.38 -10.73 24.93
N GLN A 73 9.16 -11.89 24.30
CA GLN A 73 10.18 -12.57 23.50
C GLN A 73 10.58 -11.75 22.27
N VAL A 74 9.59 -11.17 21.58
CA VAL A 74 9.81 -10.33 20.40
C VAL A 74 10.62 -9.10 20.78
N MET A 75 10.24 -8.40 21.85
CA MET A 75 10.97 -7.20 22.26
C MET A 75 12.40 -7.52 22.69
N GLU A 76 12.63 -8.57 23.47
CA GLU A 76 13.99 -8.99 23.86
C GLU A 76 14.87 -9.31 22.65
N THR A 77 14.27 -9.91 21.61
CA THR A 77 14.99 -10.30 20.38
C THR A 77 15.25 -9.11 19.47
N LEU A 78 14.30 -8.17 19.35
CA LEU A 78 14.37 -7.08 18.39
C LEU A 78 14.99 -5.80 18.96
N GLU A 79 14.95 -5.56 20.28
CA GLU A 79 15.45 -4.35 20.93
C GLU A 79 16.86 -3.92 20.48
N PRO A 80 17.85 -4.82 20.28
CA PRO A 80 19.17 -4.44 19.77
C PRO A 80 19.18 -3.86 18.34
N HIS A 81 18.09 -4.03 17.61
CA HIS A 81 17.93 -3.67 16.20
C HIS A 81 16.97 -2.50 15.98
N LEU A 82 16.28 -2.02 17.01
CA LEU A 82 15.31 -0.93 16.89
C LEU A 82 15.99 0.44 16.95
N GLY A 83 15.43 1.40 16.19
CA GLY A 83 15.79 2.79 16.31
C GLY A 83 15.30 3.37 17.65
N ALA A 84 15.94 4.47 18.09
CA ALA A 84 15.53 5.18 19.32
C ALA A 84 14.09 5.73 19.26
N HIS A 85 13.50 5.79 18.08
CA HIS A 85 12.17 6.34 17.80
C HIS A 85 11.14 5.27 17.41
N ASP A 86 11.45 4.00 17.62
CA ASP A 86 10.58 2.88 17.25
C ASP A 86 9.96 2.16 18.47
N PRO A 87 9.37 2.86 19.47
CA PRO A 87 8.77 2.17 20.59
C PRO A 87 7.50 1.43 20.14
N PRO A 88 7.30 0.18 20.60
CA PRO A 88 6.08 -0.55 20.28
C PRO A 88 4.85 0.14 20.90
N SER A 89 3.80 0.29 20.10
CA SER A 89 2.50 0.75 20.56
C SER A 89 1.71 -0.40 21.17
N ARG A 90 1.35 -0.31 22.45
CA ARG A 90 0.62 -1.38 23.14
C ARG A 90 -0.88 -1.33 22.87
N HIS A 91 -1.46 -2.48 22.57
CA HIS A 91 -2.89 -2.66 22.46
C HIS A 91 -3.52 -2.99 23.83
N ARG A 92 -4.84 -2.80 23.93
CA ARG A 92 -5.59 -3.06 25.18
C ARG A 92 -5.64 -4.53 25.58
N ASP A 93 -5.49 -5.42 24.60
CA ASP A 93 -5.46 -6.87 24.78
C ASP A 93 -4.07 -7.39 25.22
N GLY A 94 -3.10 -6.50 25.39
CA GLY A 94 -1.72 -6.85 25.75
C GLY A 94 -0.80 -7.08 24.55
N GLY A 95 -1.34 -7.12 23.33
CA GLY A 95 -0.56 -7.16 22.10
C GLY A 95 0.22 -5.86 21.86
N ALA A 96 1.01 -5.84 20.80
CA ALA A 96 1.76 -4.66 20.41
C ALA A 96 1.83 -4.50 18.90
N TYR A 97 1.89 -3.25 18.45
CA TYR A 97 2.24 -2.87 17.09
C TYR A 97 3.65 -2.28 17.09
N LEU A 98 4.52 -2.78 16.24
CA LEU A 98 5.88 -2.28 16.08
C LEU A 98 6.10 -1.93 14.61
N MET A 99 6.65 -0.75 14.34
CA MET A 99 7.08 -0.33 13.02
C MET A 99 8.53 0.13 13.12
N THR A 100 9.38 -0.34 12.23
CA THR A 100 10.82 -0.04 12.25
C THR A 100 11.42 -0.28 10.86
N ASP A 101 12.61 0.23 10.61
CA ASP A 101 13.31 0.10 9.34
C ASP A 101 13.66 -1.37 9.03
N LEU A 102 13.41 -1.78 7.79
CA LEU A 102 13.76 -3.11 7.33
C LEU A 102 15.27 -3.18 7.08
N THR A 103 15.98 -3.91 7.94
CA THR A 103 17.43 -4.13 7.79
C THR A 103 17.77 -5.63 7.71
N PRO A 104 18.92 -6.01 7.13
CA PRO A 104 19.35 -7.41 7.12
C PRO A 104 19.46 -8.01 8.54
N ALA A 105 19.91 -7.21 9.51
CA ALA A 105 20.03 -7.63 10.91
C ALA A 105 18.66 -7.87 11.55
N LEU A 106 17.69 -6.98 11.29
CA LEU A 106 16.32 -7.16 11.77
C LEU A 106 15.69 -8.42 11.18
N ILE A 107 15.84 -8.67 9.86
CA ILE A 107 15.31 -9.88 9.22
C ILE A 107 15.92 -11.14 9.84
N ALA A 108 17.22 -11.14 10.09
CA ALA A 108 17.89 -12.27 10.74
C ALA A 108 17.34 -12.52 12.16
N ALA A 109 17.04 -11.46 12.92
CA ALA A 109 16.43 -11.56 14.24
C ALA A 109 14.98 -12.06 14.18
N LEU A 110 14.17 -11.54 13.25
CA LEU A 110 12.78 -11.97 13.02
C LEU A 110 12.66 -13.45 12.69
N ARG A 111 13.64 -14.02 11.99
CA ARG A 111 13.71 -15.45 11.65
C ARG A 111 13.93 -16.37 12.87
N GLN A 112 14.39 -15.84 14.00
CA GLN A 112 14.55 -16.60 15.25
C GLN A 112 13.25 -16.67 16.07
N LEU A 113 12.27 -15.84 15.73
CA LEU A 113 10.97 -15.79 16.39
C LEU A 113 9.98 -16.73 15.70
N PRO A 114 8.87 -17.11 16.34
CA PRO A 114 7.77 -17.79 15.64
C PRO A 114 7.28 -16.98 14.41
N PRO A 115 6.83 -17.66 13.33
CA PRO A 115 6.28 -16.96 12.17
C PRO A 115 5.10 -16.07 12.55
N MET A 116 5.11 -14.82 12.07
CA MET A 116 4.03 -13.87 12.27
C MET A 116 3.75 -13.08 10.99
N ALA A 117 2.57 -12.49 10.90
CA ALA A 117 2.23 -11.59 9.81
C ALA A 117 3.08 -10.32 9.90
N ALA A 118 3.53 -9.86 8.74
CA ALA A 118 4.29 -8.63 8.59
C ALA A 118 3.70 -7.81 7.47
N GLU A 119 3.77 -6.49 7.61
CA GLU A 119 3.43 -5.55 6.55
C GLU A 119 4.68 -4.75 6.20
N ILE A 120 5.02 -4.71 4.92
CA ILE A 120 6.04 -3.83 4.40
C ILE A 120 5.38 -2.53 4.01
N GLN A 121 5.97 -1.40 4.40
CA GLN A 121 5.50 -0.07 4.03
C GLN A 121 6.69 0.73 3.49
N THR A 122 6.42 1.59 2.52
CA THR A 122 7.39 2.58 2.06
C THR A 122 7.01 3.96 2.59
N PRO A 123 7.96 4.88 2.73
CA PRO A 123 7.61 6.28 2.95
C PRO A 123 6.81 6.83 1.77
N GLU A 124 6.06 7.90 2.01
CA GLU A 124 5.50 8.74 0.96
C GLU A 124 6.66 9.41 0.20
N LEU A 125 6.75 9.17 -1.11
CA LEU A 125 7.79 9.72 -1.98
C LEU A 125 7.19 10.71 -2.98
N ARG A 126 7.85 11.85 -3.17
CA ARG A 126 7.41 12.87 -4.15
C ARG A 126 7.50 12.34 -5.58
N LEU A 127 6.48 12.60 -6.39
CA LEU A 127 6.53 12.33 -7.83
C LEU A 127 7.37 13.38 -8.60
N PRO A 128 8.05 12.99 -9.71
CA PRO A 128 8.15 11.63 -10.27
C PRO A 128 9.10 10.74 -9.44
N ASN A 129 8.78 9.45 -9.36
CA ASN A 129 9.56 8.45 -8.63
C ASN A 129 9.41 7.06 -9.28
N ASP A 130 10.41 6.20 -9.16
CA ASP A 130 10.46 4.84 -9.73
C ASP A 130 10.01 3.74 -8.75
N LEU A 131 9.48 4.12 -7.58
CA LEU A 131 9.03 3.20 -6.54
C LEU A 131 8.13 2.09 -7.08
N SER A 132 7.17 2.39 -7.96
CA SER A 132 6.27 1.36 -8.49
C SER A 132 6.98 0.28 -9.28
N ASP A 133 8.01 0.63 -10.06
CA ASP A 133 8.80 -0.33 -10.84
C ASP A 133 9.63 -1.23 -9.91
N VAL A 134 10.30 -0.62 -8.93
CA VAL A 134 11.11 -1.34 -7.93
C VAL A 134 10.22 -2.27 -7.09
N PHE A 135 9.06 -1.77 -6.66
CA PHE A 135 8.14 -2.50 -5.81
C PHE A 135 7.50 -3.70 -6.53
N LEU A 136 7.08 -3.52 -7.78
CA LEU A 136 6.53 -4.61 -8.60
C LEU A 136 7.56 -5.72 -8.87
N ALA A 137 8.84 -5.38 -8.94
CA ALA A 137 9.91 -6.37 -9.11
C ALA A 137 10.08 -7.29 -7.88
N VAL A 138 9.69 -6.86 -6.68
CA VAL A 138 9.94 -7.59 -5.43
C VAL A 138 8.72 -8.28 -4.82
N VAL A 139 7.51 -7.76 -5.07
CA VAL A 139 6.27 -8.22 -4.44
C VAL A 139 5.91 -9.69 -4.74
N ASN A 140 6.17 -10.16 -5.97
CA ASN A 140 5.90 -11.53 -6.44
C ASN A 140 4.45 -12.00 -6.17
N ARG A 141 4.21 -12.78 -5.11
CA ARG A 141 2.90 -13.37 -4.74
C ARG A 141 2.27 -12.73 -3.51
N ASP A 142 2.95 -11.77 -2.90
CA ASP A 142 2.46 -11.10 -1.70
C ASP A 142 1.27 -10.19 -2.06
N GLN A 143 0.29 -10.07 -1.17
CA GLN A 143 -0.83 -9.15 -1.38
C GLN A 143 -0.34 -7.73 -1.13
N ALA A 144 -0.50 -6.83 -2.09
CA ALA A 144 0.11 -5.52 -1.98
C ALA A 144 -0.70 -4.42 -2.66
N SER A 145 -0.36 -3.17 -2.38
CA SER A 145 -0.83 -2.03 -3.14
C SER A 145 0.26 -0.99 -3.39
N VAL A 146 0.05 -0.20 -4.43
CA VAL A 146 0.78 1.04 -4.72
C VAL A 146 -0.26 2.14 -4.83
N SER A 147 -0.12 3.20 -4.03
CA SER A 147 -1.03 4.33 -3.96
C SER A 147 -0.36 5.57 -4.56
N TRP A 148 -1.13 6.33 -5.36
CA TRP A 148 -0.73 7.61 -5.89
C TRP A 148 -1.68 8.69 -5.37
N ASP A 149 -1.16 9.56 -4.53
CA ASP A 149 -1.81 10.77 -4.05
C ASP A 149 -1.65 11.87 -5.09
N VAL A 150 -2.70 12.14 -5.88
CA VAL A 150 -2.65 13.10 -6.99
C VAL A 150 -3.97 13.85 -7.18
N CYS A 151 -3.90 15.08 -7.66
CA CYS A 151 -5.13 15.80 -8.03
C CYS A 151 -5.62 15.38 -9.41
N TRP A 152 -6.94 15.35 -9.59
CA TRP A 152 -7.56 15.30 -10.90
C TRP A 152 -7.79 16.71 -11.42
N PRO A 153 -7.83 16.93 -12.75
CA PRO A 153 -8.22 18.22 -13.32
C PRO A 153 -9.53 18.73 -12.71
N ASP A 154 -9.57 20.02 -12.39
CA ASP A 154 -10.70 20.72 -11.75
C ASP A 154 -11.13 20.19 -10.36
N ASN A 155 -10.41 19.21 -9.79
CA ASN A 155 -10.68 18.63 -8.48
C ASN A 155 -9.41 18.61 -7.61
N HIS A 156 -9.23 19.71 -6.88
CA HIS A 156 -8.18 19.84 -5.86
C HIS A 156 -8.67 19.30 -4.51
N GLY A 157 -8.04 18.23 -4.04
CA GLY A 157 -8.35 17.55 -2.79
C GLY A 157 -7.54 16.26 -2.68
N ARG A 158 -7.67 15.52 -1.57
CA ARG A 158 -7.14 14.16 -1.45
C ARG A 158 -7.90 13.24 -2.42
N SER A 159 -7.47 13.26 -3.68
CA SER A 159 -7.88 12.40 -4.79
C SER A 159 -6.64 11.61 -5.23
N GLY A 160 -6.84 10.56 -6.02
CA GLY A 160 -5.74 9.67 -6.37
C GLY A 160 -6.21 8.37 -6.96
N PHE A 161 -5.32 7.41 -7.05
CA PHE A 161 -5.65 6.07 -7.50
C PHE A 161 -4.71 5.06 -6.87
N GLU A 162 -5.15 3.80 -6.84
CA GLU A 162 -4.42 2.72 -6.19
C GLU A 162 -4.41 1.48 -7.07
N LEU A 163 -3.26 0.84 -7.18
CA LEU A 163 -3.09 -0.47 -7.80
C LEU A 163 -3.04 -1.54 -6.70
N GLY A 164 -4.09 -2.35 -6.59
CA GLY A 164 -4.11 -3.55 -5.76
C GLY A 164 -3.54 -4.76 -6.51
N ILE A 165 -2.70 -5.55 -5.84
CA ILE A 165 -1.92 -6.64 -6.41
C ILE A 165 -2.23 -7.95 -5.68
N ASN A 166 -2.32 -9.06 -6.42
CA ASN A 166 -2.50 -10.43 -5.89
C ASN A 166 -3.71 -10.61 -4.98
N GLY A 167 -4.80 -9.89 -5.26
CA GLY A 167 -6.01 -9.93 -4.44
C GLY A 167 -5.84 -9.17 -3.14
N ARG A 168 -5.04 -8.10 -3.10
CA ARG A 168 -5.07 -7.16 -1.96
C ARG A 168 -6.50 -6.67 -1.78
N LYS A 169 -7.04 -6.96 -0.60
CA LYS A 169 -8.33 -6.41 -0.18
C LYS A 169 -8.12 -4.97 0.23
N LEU A 170 -8.59 -4.07 -0.61
CA LEU A 170 -8.64 -2.64 -0.34
C LEU A 170 -10.04 -2.27 0.17
N TRP A 171 -10.42 -1.00 0.02
CA TRP A 171 -11.65 -0.35 0.50
C TRP A 171 -12.97 -1.14 0.35
N HIS A 172 -13.02 -2.13 -0.54
CA HIS A 172 -14.19 -2.97 -0.77
C HIS A 172 -14.18 -4.24 0.10
N PRO A 173 -15.34 -4.70 0.59
CA PRO A 173 -15.42 -5.88 1.45
C PRO A 173 -15.02 -7.19 0.74
N GLU A 174 -15.23 -7.24 -0.58
CA GLU A 174 -14.88 -8.38 -1.42
C GLU A 174 -13.45 -8.29 -1.91
N THR A 175 -12.69 -9.36 -1.70
CA THR A 175 -11.34 -9.48 -2.25
C THR A 175 -11.42 -9.74 -3.75
N PRO A 176 -10.79 -8.92 -4.62
CA PRO A 176 -10.77 -9.18 -6.05
C PRO A 176 -9.94 -10.42 -6.37
N ALA A 177 -10.29 -11.13 -7.45
CA ALA A 177 -9.40 -12.11 -8.05
C ALA A 177 -8.32 -11.35 -8.84
N GLY A 178 -7.05 -11.56 -8.51
CA GLY A 178 -5.92 -10.96 -9.25
C GLY A 178 -5.64 -9.50 -8.88
N HIS A 179 -5.33 -8.68 -9.88
CA HIS A 179 -4.89 -7.29 -9.74
C HIS A 179 -6.07 -6.36 -10.01
N SER A 180 -6.11 -5.20 -9.37
CA SER A 180 -7.23 -4.25 -9.52
C SER A 180 -6.75 -2.82 -9.47
N VAL A 181 -7.41 -1.96 -10.23
CA VAL A 181 -7.16 -0.52 -10.23
C VAL A 181 -8.35 0.19 -9.62
N TYR A 182 -8.09 1.09 -8.69
CA TYR A 182 -9.09 1.88 -7.98
C TYR A 182 -8.82 3.36 -8.22
N VAL A 183 -9.87 4.14 -8.43
CA VAL A 183 -9.79 5.60 -8.51
C VAL A 183 -10.52 6.23 -7.34
N HIS A 184 -9.90 7.26 -6.76
CA HIS A 184 -10.38 7.99 -5.60
C HIS A 184 -10.83 9.36 -6.10
N VAL A 185 -12.12 9.65 -5.95
CA VAL A 185 -12.73 10.91 -6.39
C VAL A 185 -13.52 11.54 -5.26
N ALA A 186 -13.78 12.85 -5.37
CA ALA A 186 -14.63 13.52 -4.41
C ALA A 186 -16.06 12.93 -4.43
N PRO A 187 -16.71 12.64 -3.29
CA PRO A 187 -18.04 12.04 -3.27
C PRO A 187 -19.12 12.89 -3.96
N ARG A 188 -18.88 14.20 -4.10
CA ARG A 188 -19.76 15.14 -4.81
C ARG A 188 -19.63 15.08 -6.34
N TRP A 189 -18.62 14.38 -6.86
CA TRP A 189 -18.30 14.26 -8.30
C TRP A 189 -18.11 12.79 -8.72
N PRO A 190 -19.11 11.91 -8.50
CA PRO A 190 -19.00 10.48 -8.83
C PRO A 190 -18.79 10.23 -10.33
N GLU A 191 -19.29 11.11 -11.20
CA GLU A 191 -19.12 11.03 -12.66
C GLU A 191 -17.65 11.04 -13.09
N GLN A 192 -16.78 11.72 -12.34
CA GLN A 192 -15.35 11.78 -12.62
C GLN A 192 -14.71 10.38 -12.60
N ALA A 193 -15.18 9.46 -11.74
CA ALA A 193 -14.67 8.09 -11.72
C ALA A 193 -14.99 7.33 -13.02
N HIS A 194 -16.19 7.56 -13.59
CA HIS A 194 -16.59 6.95 -14.86
C HIS A 194 -15.79 7.50 -16.04
N GLU A 195 -15.53 8.81 -16.05
CA GLU A 195 -14.74 9.47 -17.08
C GLU A 195 -13.28 9.00 -17.05
N LEU A 196 -12.67 8.96 -15.87
CA LEU A 196 -11.32 8.42 -15.66
C LEU A 196 -11.23 6.97 -16.13
N ALA A 197 -12.17 6.13 -15.67
CA ALA A 197 -12.23 4.73 -16.06
C ALA A 197 -12.30 4.56 -17.59
N ALA A 198 -13.22 5.26 -18.25
CA ALA A 198 -13.40 5.19 -19.69
C ALA A 198 -12.14 5.65 -20.44
N THR A 199 -11.49 6.72 -19.98
CA THR A 199 -10.29 7.29 -20.59
C THR A 199 -9.12 6.29 -20.60
N VAL A 200 -9.00 5.47 -19.56
CA VAL A 200 -7.92 4.47 -19.44
C VAL A 200 -8.31 3.07 -19.93
N GLY A 201 -9.48 2.94 -20.57
CA GLY A 201 -10.00 1.68 -21.11
C GLY A 201 -10.63 0.74 -20.08
N GLY A 202 -10.89 1.24 -18.87
CA GLY A 202 -11.60 0.54 -17.81
C GLY A 202 -13.10 0.87 -17.75
N ARG A 203 -13.75 0.40 -16.69
CA ARG A 203 -15.14 0.74 -16.36
C ARG A 203 -15.37 0.60 -14.87
N VAL A 204 -16.18 1.46 -14.28
CA VAL A 204 -16.56 1.32 -12.86
C VAL A 204 -17.25 -0.03 -12.60
N MET A 205 -16.80 -0.73 -11.55
CA MET A 205 -17.22 -2.07 -11.18
C MET A 205 -17.88 -2.09 -9.80
N GLY A 206 -19.21 -2.11 -9.77
CA GLY A 206 -19.98 -2.16 -8.52
C GLY A 206 -20.12 -0.80 -7.85
N GLU A 207 -20.54 -0.82 -6.58
CA GLU A 207 -20.78 0.38 -5.79
C GLU A 207 -19.47 0.95 -5.23
N PRO A 208 -19.37 2.28 -5.04
CA PRO A 208 -18.21 2.89 -4.40
C PRO A 208 -18.04 2.43 -2.96
N ALA A 209 -16.79 2.29 -2.54
CA ALA A 209 -16.43 2.21 -1.13
C ALA A 209 -16.12 3.60 -0.56
N THR A 210 -16.24 3.72 0.77
CA THR A 210 -15.81 4.92 1.52
C THR A 210 -14.55 4.58 2.28
N GLY A 211 -13.51 5.42 2.23
CA GLY A 211 -12.47 5.26 3.25
C GLY A 211 -11.14 5.99 3.09
N TRP A 212 -10.80 6.50 1.91
CA TRP A 212 -9.52 7.19 1.71
C TRP A 212 -9.61 8.67 2.08
#